data_AF-A0A1Q8T5P6-F1
#
_entry.id   AF-A0A1Q8T5P6-F1
#
_cell.length_a   1.000
_cell.length_b   1.000
_cell.length_c   1.000
_cell.angle_alpha   90.00
_cell.angle_beta   90.00
_cell.angle_gamma   90.00
#
_symmetry.space_group_name_H-M   'P 1'
#
loop_
_entity.id
_entity.type
_entity.pdbx_description
1 polymer ?
#
loop_
_entity_poly.entity_id
_entity_poly.type
_entity_poly.pdbx_seq_one_letter_code
_entity_poly.pdbx_strand_id
1 'polypeptide(L)'
;MLVAEDNDTAAEIHALADRRYGPLAGRLNVSPRRSVKKLDVGGIDILALDLAPDDEDMEDVLERWLSQMSDRGVVLIPGINRREPGCVTHEHFAALQVIYRSITFHQGDGLGVVMVGERPPELLETLISRWNAPTAARTVREVFARLGRACVDQALADAQTARLHSVKERLETVEQERAERIASLEQLQNQLKERDKDLAGLEADKLHLAEENADAQRLVQSLQTELAQVRAQLTDTEASLREAEQRSQSLEAVVAEKEANIQTRFRELATMTNIAEEADQQKDYFKQRAETYNQRNEEKKAELKQFRKAFGVVQQQLNARSEEVTTLKAGMEKLERELEKRDRSLADRFDELGSLTAALEEKERELVNLRGDGASHSLTKGAGLLSAKSHGLGIKSSNRKDQERKRRKQQEALAELEASEWFDSQWYLKQYPDIASDSRYSATPALHYLKFGGFEGRDPSPHFDSAGYLEAYPDVAFTEINPLLHFIRDGIGEGRSPRP
;
A
#
# COMPACT_ATOMS: atom_id res chain seq x y z
N MET A 1 -47.36 43.03 83.30
CA MET A 1 -47.78 42.64 81.94
C MET A 1 -46.90 43.41 80.95
N LEU A 2 -46.34 42.74 79.94
CA LEU A 2 -45.50 43.39 78.94
C LEU A 2 -46.33 43.67 77.68
N VAL A 3 -46.29 44.93 77.24
CA VAL A 3 -46.85 45.42 75.98
C VAL A 3 -45.70 46.07 75.22
N ALA A 4 -45.25 45.41 74.16
CA ALA A 4 -44.19 45.89 73.29
C ALA A 4 -44.65 45.72 71.85
N GLU A 5 -44.21 46.59 70.95
CA GLU A 5 -44.35 46.35 69.52
C GLU A 5 -43.26 45.35 69.09
N ASP A 6 -43.60 44.39 68.21
CA ASP A 6 -42.73 43.26 67.90
C ASP A 6 -41.45 43.73 67.17
N ASN A 7 -40.32 43.70 67.89
CA ASN A 7 -38.97 44.00 67.39
C ASN A 7 -37.96 43.03 68.07
N ASP A 8 -36.76 42.84 67.51
CA ASP A 8 -35.81 41.81 67.98
C ASP A 8 -35.40 41.98 69.45
N THR A 9 -35.30 43.23 69.94
CA THR A 9 -35.04 43.54 71.35
C THR A 9 -36.17 43.10 72.29
N ALA A 10 -37.42 43.07 71.82
CA ALA A 10 -38.54 42.57 72.60
C ALA A 10 -38.40 41.07 72.88
N ALA A 11 -37.86 40.28 71.94
CA ALA A 11 -37.68 38.84 72.10
C ALA A 11 -36.70 38.49 73.23
N GLU A 12 -35.58 39.22 73.37
CA GLU A 12 -34.63 39.04 74.47
C GLU A 12 -35.24 39.45 75.82
N ILE A 13 -35.96 40.58 75.87
CA ILE A 13 -36.66 41.06 77.07
C ILE A 13 -37.74 40.07 77.49
N HIS A 14 -38.49 39.49 76.55
CA HIS A 14 -39.47 38.44 76.82
C HIS A 14 -38.82 37.17 77.38
N ALA A 15 -37.73 36.69 76.76
CA ALA A 15 -37.00 35.51 77.27
C ALA A 15 -36.47 35.73 78.70
N LEU A 16 -36.01 36.94 79.03
CA LEU A 16 -35.56 37.29 80.37
C LEU A 16 -36.73 37.42 81.38
N ALA A 17 -37.85 37.98 80.94
CA ALA A 17 -39.05 38.14 81.75
C ALA A 17 -39.71 36.79 82.07
N ASP A 18 -39.86 35.90 81.09
CA ASP A 18 -40.42 34.56 81.29
C ASP A 18 -39.53 33.73 82.23
N ARG A 19 -38.20 33.80 82.05
CA ARG A 19 -37.22 33.06 82.86
C ARG A 19 -37.16 33.50 84.33
N ARG A 20 -37.52 34.75 84.66
CA ARG A 20 -37.47 35.28 86.04
C ARG A 20 -38.84 35.51 86.68
N TYR A 21 -39.88 35.74 85.88
CA TYR A 21 -41.20 36.21 86.33
C TYR A 21 -42.37 35.51 85.64
N GLY A 22 -42.15 34.41 84.89
CA GLY A 22 -43.18 33.72 84.10
C GLY A 22 -44.57 33.50 84.76
N PRO A 23 -44.69 33.16 86.06
CA PRO A 23 -46.00 33.03 86.71
C PRO A 23 -46.78 34.35 86.89
N LEU A 24 -46.12 35.49 86.72
CA LEU A 24 -46.65 36.85 86.92
C LEU A 24 -46.57 37.71 85.63
N ALA A 25 -45.92 37.20 84.58
CA ALA A 25 -45.70 37.90 83.32
C ALA A 25 -46.74 37.45 82.27
N GLY A 26 -47.67 38.34 81.93
CA GLY A 26 -48.54 38.21 80.75
C GLY A 26 -48.04 39.08 79.59
N ARG A 27 -48.17 38.57 78.35
CA ARG A 27 -47.83 39.26 77.09
C ARG A 27 -49.10 39.74 76.38
N LEU A 28 -49.11 40.98 75.88
CA LEU A 28 -50.13 41.45 74.94
C LEU A 28 -49.50 41.90 73.62
N ASN A 29 -49.64 41.08 72.57
CA ASN A 29 -49.31 41.45 71.20
C ASN A 29 -50.46 42.27 70.58
N VAL A 30 -50.62 43.50 71.04
CA VAL A 30 -51.51 44.50 70.47
C VAL A 30 -50.96 45.89 70.76
N SER A 31 -51.03 46.78 69.77
CA SER A 31 -50.57 48.18 69.89
C SER A 31 -51.07 48.81 71.20
N PRO A 32 -50.21 49.55 71.94
CA PRO A 32 -50.54 50.13 73.24
C PRO A 32 -51.87 50.90 73.28
N ARG A 33 -52.26 51.56 72.18
CA ARG A 33 -53.52 52.31 72.04
C ARG A 33 -54.79 51.45 72.14
N ARG A 34 -54.71 50.17 71.76
CA ARG A 34 -55.85 49.23 71.78
C ARG A 34 -55.85 48.32 73.01
N SER A 35 -54.71 48.17 73.67
CA SER A 35 -54.51 47.25 74.81
C SER A 35 -55.17 47.74 76.10
N VAL A 36 -55.28 49.06 76.32
CA VAL A 36 -55.92 49.67 77.51
C VAL A 36 -57.31 49.08 77.79
N LYS A 37 -58.15 48.91 76.76
CA LYS A 37 -59.55 48.45 76.89
C LYS A 37 -59.71 46.99 77.34
N LYS A 38 -58.61 46.25 77.49
CA LYS A 38 -58.59 44.85 77.98
C LYS A 38 -58.19 44.76 79.46
N LEU A 39 -57.90 45.89 80.10
CA LEU A 39 -57.50 45.97 81.50
C LEU A 39 -58.67 46.46 82.35
N ASP A 40 -58.75 45.95 83.57
CA ASP A 40 -59.71 46.42 84.57
C ASP A 40 -59.27 47.78 85.11
N VAL A 41 -60.23 48.68 85.33
CA VAL A 41 -59.99 49.99 85.96
C VAL A 41 -59.41 49.79 87.36
N GLY A 42 -58.25 50.37 87.62
CA GLY A 42 -57.53 50.19 88.88
C GLY A 42 -56.67 48.92 88.95
N GLY A 43 -56.52 48.18 87.85
CA GLY A 43 -55.75 46.93 87.79
C GLY A 43 -54.23 47.09 87.65
N ILE A 44 -53.72 48.32 87.47
CA ILE A 44 -52.28 48.57 87.21
C ILE A 44 -51.62 49.26 88.42
N ASP A 45 -50.82 48.50 89.19
CA ASP A 45 -50.00 49.05 90.28
C ASP A 45 -48.69 49.68 89.79
N ILE A 46 -48.06 49.10 88.76
CA ILE A 46 -46.79 49.59 88.18
C ILE A 46 -46.88 49.57 86.67
N LEU A 47 -46.60 50.71 86.05
CA LEU A 47 -46.54 50.90 84.60
C LEU A 47 -45.13 51.37 84.22
N ALA A 48 -44.41 50.59 83.40
CA ALA A 48 -43.14 51.02 82.84
C ALA A 48 -43.35 51.47 81.38
N LEU A 49 -42.92 52.68 81.05
CA LEU A 49 -43.10 53.31 79.75
C LEU A 49 -41.74 53.59 79.12
N ASP A 50 -41.27 52.66 78.29
CA ASP A 50 -40.11 52.89 77.44
C ASP A 50 -40.57 53.69 76.21
N LEU A 51 -40.32 55.00 76.23
CA LEU A 51 -40.81 55.93 75.21
C LEU A 51 -39.83 55.98 74.04
N ALA A 52 -40.33 55.62 72.85
CA ALA A 52 -39.61 55.83 71.60
C ALA A 52 -39.38 57.34 71.36
N PRO A 53 -38.30 57.74 70.67
CA PRO A 53 -37.98 59.16 70.49
C PRO A 53 -39.09 59.97 69.78
N ASP A 54 -39.76 59.38 68.79
CA ASP A 54 -40.51 60.10 67.75
C ASP A 54 -42.06 59.94 67.84
N ASP A 55 -42.62 59.53 68.97
CA ASP A 55 -44.06 59.19 69.08
C ASP A 55 -44.92 60.43 69.47
N GLU A 56 -45.44 61.13 68.47
CA GLU A 56 -46.23 62.38 68.62
C GLU A 56 -47.58 62.20 69.36
N ASP A 57 -48.13 60.99 69.44
CA ASP A 57 -49.46 60.71 70.02
C ASP A 57 -49.40 60.32 71.51
N MET A 58 -48.29 60.60 72.19
CA MET A 58 -48.02 60.06 73.54
C MET A 58 -48.87 60.64 74.67
N GLU A 59 -49.36 61.89 74.58
CA GLU A 59 -50.28 62.43 75.59
C GLU A 59 -51.59 61.63 75.65
N ASP A 60 -52.11 61.29 74.46
CA ASP A 60 -53.34 60.53 74.23
C ASP A 60 -53.23 59.06 74.71
N VAL A 61 -52.00 58.52 74.69
CA VAL A 61 -51.65 57.22 75.29
C VAL A 61 -51.53 57.35 76.81
N LEU A 62 -50.77 58.31 77.30
CA LEU A 62 -50.56 58.55 78.74
C LEU A 62 -51.90 58.71 79.47
N GLU A 63 -52.77 59.62 79.05
CA GLU A 63 -54.07 59.85 79.72
C GLU A 63 -54.89 58.56 79.83
N ARG A 64 -54.97 57.77 78.74
CA ARG A 64 -55.71 56.51 78.71
C ARG A 64 -55.11 55.45 79.64
N TRP A 65 -53.79 55.30 79.67
CA TRP A 65 -53.14 54.33 80.57
C TRP A 65 -53.18 54.77 82.03
N LEU A 66 -53.00 56.07 82.31
CA LEU A 66 -53.12 56.66 83.64
C LEU A 66 -54.53 56.42 84.24
N SER A 67 -55.58 56.49 83.42
CA SER A 67 -56.97 56.21 83.85
C SER A 67 -57.23 54.78 84.35
N GLN A 68 -56.33 53.82 84.07
CA GLN A 68 -56.44 52.42 84.50
C GLN A 68 -55.54 52.08 85.70
N MET A 69 -54.73 53.05 86.18
CA MET A 69 -53.85 52.86 87.33
C MET A 69 -54.65 52.67 88.63
N SER A 70 -54.11 51.88 89.55
CA SER A 70 -54.66 51.72 90.90
C SER A 70 -54.39 52.96 91.76
N ASP A 71 -55.07 53.07 92.91
CA ASP A 71 -54.75 54.06 93.95
C ASP A 71 -53.28 53.99 94.42
N ARG A 72 -52.58 52.88 94.17
CA ARG A 72 -51.16 52.68 94.50
C ARG A 72 -50.23 52.93 93.30
N GLY A 73 -50.79 53.39 92.17
CA GLY A 73 -50.17 53.42 90.86
C GLY A 73 -48.86 54.21 90.79
N VAL A 74 -47.82 53.54 90.27
CA VAL A 74 -46.49 54.12 90.01
C VAL A 74 -46.14 53.97 88.54
N VAL A 75 -45.68 55.05 87.91
CA VAL A 75 -45.19 55.04 86.53
C VAL A 75 -43.66 55.18 86.53
N LEU A 76 -42.99 54.34 85.76
CA LEU A 76 -41.54 54.32 85.55
C LEU A 76 -41.24 54.76 84.12
N ILE A 77 -40.46 55.83 83.95
CA ILE A 77 -40.12 56.42 82.65
C ILE A 77 -38.60 56.42 82.51
N PRO A 78 -37.98 55.37 81.93
CA PRO A 78 -36.57 55.42 81.52
C PRO A 78 -36.33 56.51 80.46
N GLY A 79 -35.07 56.91 80.28
CA GLY A 79 -34.68 57.78 79.16
C GLY A 79 -34.84 59.28 79.39
N ILE A 80 -35.22 59.73 80.58
CA ILE A 80 -35.47 61.16 80.90
C ILE A 80 -34.24 62.09 80.74
N ASN A 81 -33.02 61.54 80.69
CA ASN A 81 -31.80 62.29 80.37
C ASN A 81 -31.41 62.23 78.88
N ARG A 82 -32.10 61.45 78.03
CA ARG A 82 -31.81 61.40 76.58
C ARG A 82 -32.08 62.78 75.96
N ARG A 83 -31.20 63.21 75.06
CA ARG A 83 -31.21 64.53 74.38
C ARG A 83 -30.90 64.39 72.89
N GLU A 84 -31.20 63.23 72.33
CA GLU A 84 -31.05 62.96 70.90
C GLU A 84 -32.13 63.74 70.13
N PRO A 85 -31.86 64.19 68.88
CA PRO A 85 -32.86 64.85 68.06
C PRO A 85 -34.12 63.98 67.91
N GLY A 86 -35.30 64.58 68.09
CA GLY A 86 -36.59 63.88 68.14
C GLY A 86 -37.09 63.59 69.55
N CYS A 87 -36.20 63.26 70.50
CA CYS A 87 -36.58 62.67 71.80
C CYS A 87 -37.37 63.59 72.76
N VAL A 88 -38.71 63.48 72.73
CA VAL A 88 -39.65 64.22 73.60
C VAL A 88 -39.86 63.64 75.01
N THR A 89 -39.28 62.48 75.33
CA THR A 89 -39.38 61.77 76.64
C THR A 89 -39.13 62.69 77.85
N HIS A 90 -38.19 63.62 77.70
CA HIS A 90 -37.81 64.55 78.76
C HIS A 90 -38.83 65.67 79.00
N GLU A 91 -39.56 66.08 77.96
CA GLU A 91 -40.61 67.10 78.01
C GLU A 91 -41.89 66.51 78.61
N HIS A 92 -42.30 65.32 78.14
CA HIS A 92 -43.41 64.56 78.72
C HIS A 92 -43.20 64.26 80.21
N PHE A 93 -41.98 63.87 80.60
CA PHE A 93 -41.67 63.68 82.03
C PHE A 93 -41.80 64.99 82.81
N ALA A 94 -41.26 66.10 82.30
CA ALA A 94 -41.35 67.42 82.95
C ALA A 94 -42.81 67.86 83.16
N ALA A 95 -43.69 67.64 82.18
CA ALA A 95 -45.12 67.90 82.31
C ALA A 95 -45.76 67.08 83.46
N LEU A 96 -45.43 65.78 83.56
CA LEU A 96 -45.89 64.92 84.66
C LEU A 96 -45.34 65.36 86.03
N GLN A 97 -44.14 65.95 86.11
CA GLN A 97 -43.59 66.46 87.38
C GLN A 97 -44.36 67.66 87.95
N VAL A 98 -45.11 68.40 87.11
CA VAL A 98 -45.97 69.53 87.55
C VAL A 98 -47.23 69.02 88.25
N ILE A 99 -47.78 67.90 87.77
CA ILE A 99 -49.06 67.34 88.23
C ILE A 99 -48.85 66.34 89.37
N TYR A 100 -47.81 65.51 89.27
CA TYR A 100 -47.61 64.34 90.12
C TYR A 100 -46.30 64.37 90.89
N ARG A 101 -46.32 63.78 92.09
CA ARG A 101 -45.13 63.63 92.93
C ARG A 101 -44.15 62.67 92.26
N SER A 102 -42.90 63.08 92.11
CA SER A 102 -41.91 62.31 91.33
C SER A 102 -40.52 62.25 91.97
N ILE A 103 -39.76 61.23 91.57
CA ILE A 103 -38.35 61.03 91.89
C ILE A 103 -37.58 60.95 90.55
N THR A 104 -36.44 61.63 90.49
CA THR A 104 -35.65 61.77 89.25
C THR A 104 -34.25 61.19 89.43
N PHE A 105 -34.02 59.98 88.93
CA PHE A 105 -32.69 59.37 88.89
C PHE A 105 -31.95 59.88 87.66
N HIS A 106 -30.83 60.57 87.85
CA HIS A 106 -30.02 61.14 86.77
C HIS A 106 -28.85 60.24 86.33
N GLN A 107 -28.81 58.98 86.77
CA GLN A 107 -27.76 58.03 86.44
C GLN A 107 -28.04 57.36 85.08
N GLY A 108 -27.03 57.29 84.20
CA GLY A 108 -27.19 56.83 82.82
C GLY A 108 -28.18 57.68 82.04
N ASP A 109 -28.97 57.04 81.17
CA ASP A 109 -30.10 57.63 80.43
C ASP A 109 -31.21 58.20 81.33
N GLY A 110 -31.11 57.99 82.64
CA GLY A 110 -32.02 58.49 83.65
C GLY A 110 -33.30 57.66 83.78
N LEU A 111 -33.92 57.77 84.96
CA LEU A 111 -35.20 57.14 85.27
C LEU A 111 -36.08 58.11 86.06
N GLY A 112 -37.22 58.47 85.48
CA GLY A 112 -38.32 59.12 86.16
C GLY A 112 -39.18 58.09 86.89
N VAL A 113 -39.57 58.39 88.12
CA VAL A 113 -40.56 57.61 88.88
C VAL A 113 -41.66 58.58 89.29
N VAL A 114 -42.89 58.34 88.83
CA VAL A 114 -44.04 59.22 89.04
C VAL A 114 -45.10 58.49 89.85
N MET A 115 -45.58 59.11 90.92
CA MET A 115 -46.62 58.56 91.80
C MET A 115 -47.96 59.16 91.38
N VAL A 116 -48.77 58.35 90.71
CA VAL A 116 -50.02 58.76 90.06
C VAL A 116 -51.23 58.45 90.94
N GLY A 117 -51.19 57.33 91.65
CA GLY A 117 -52.25 56.93 92.57
C GLY A 117 -52.31 57.81 93.84
N GLU A 118 -53.52 57.98 94.39
CA GLU A 118 -53.78 58.79 95.59
C GLU A 118 -53.11 58.26 96.87
N ARG A 119 -52.80 56.96 96.92
CA ARG A 119 -52.29 56.22 98.08
C ARG A 119 -51.05 55.40 97.70
N PRO A 120 -49.92 56.03 97.32
CA PRO A 120 -48.73 55.29 96.92
C PRO A 120 -48.14 54.49 98.10
N PRO A 121 -47.38 53.41 97.83
CA PRO A 121 -46.78 52.58 98.87
C PRO A 121 -45.93 53.36 99.88
N GLU A 122 -46.08 53.06 101.18
CA GLU A 122 -45.36 53.70 102.30
C GLU A 122 -43.83 53.76 102.12
N LEU A 123 -43.26 52.75 101.48
CA LEU A 123 -41.84 52.65 101.18
C LEU A 123 -41.39 53.72 100.15
N LEU A 124 -42.26 54.06 99.19
CA LEU A 124 -42.03 55.15 98.22
C LEU A 124 -42.31 56.53 98.83
N GLU A 125 -43.30 56.66 99.72
CA GLU A 125 -43.52 57.88 100.52
C GLU A 125 -42.30 58.19 101.41
N THR A 126 -41.73 57.17 102.04
CA THR A 126 -40.48 57.28 102.81
C THR A 126 -39.31 57.64 101.90
N LEU A 127 -39.24 57.07 100.69
CA LEU A 127 -38.19 57.34 99.73
C LEU A 127 -38.24 58.78 99.21
N ILE A 128 -39.41 59.29 98.79
CA ILE A 128 -39.55 60.66 98.26
C ILE A 128 -39.34 61.71 99.36
N SER A 129 -39.80 61.44 100.57
CA SER A 129 -39.53 62.30 101.75
C SER A 129 -38.03 62.44 102.01
N ARG A 130 -37.27 61.34 101.89
CA ARG A 130 -35.80 61.35 101.99
C ARG A 130 -35.11 61.91 100.74
N TRP A 131 -35.73 61.78 99.57
CA TRP A 131 -35.21 62.29 98.30
C TRP A 131 -35.27 63.82 98.19
N ASN A 132 -36.27 64.43 98.83
CA ASN A 132 -36.44 65.88 98.86
C ASN A 132 -35.69 66.54 100.04
N ALA A 133 -35.29 65.76 101.05
CA ALA A 133 -34.46 66.24 102.16
C ALA A 133 -32.98 66.41 101.73
N PRO A 134 -32.38 67.62 101.75
CA PRO A 134 -31.08 67.89 101.12
C PRO A 134 -29.92 66.99 101.58
N THR A 135 -29.90 66.58 102.85
CA THR A 135 -28.86 65.74 103.43
C THR A 135 -29.04 64.25 103.12
N ALA A 136 -30.28 63.74 103.15
CA ALA A 136 -30.58 62.33 102.89
C ALA A 136 -30.59 62.00 101.39
N ALA A 137 -31.02 62.95 100.55
CA ALA A 137 -31.10 62.81 99.10
C ALA A 137 -29.78 62.36 98.47
N ARG A 138 -28.66 62.92 98.96
CA ARG A 138 -27.31 62.57 98.49
C ARG A 138 -26.99 61.10 98.75
N THR A 139 -27.17 60.61 99.97
CA THR A 139 -26.90 59.21 100.33
C THR A 139 -27.76 58.24 99.52
N VAL A 140 -29.05 58.56 99.32
CA VAL A 140 -29.94 57.71 98.50
C VAL A 140 -29.48 57.69 97.04
N ARG A 141 -29.16 58.85 96.44
CA ARG A 141 -28.59 58.94 95.08
C ARG A 141 -27.28 58.16 94.92
N GLU A 142 -26.40 58.22 95.91
CA GLU A 142 -25.12 57.50 95.90
C GLU A 142 -25.32 55.98 95.99
N VAL A 143 -26.27 55.48 96.79
CA VAL A 143 -26.61 54.05 96.87
C VAL A 143 -27.14 53.53 95.54
N PHE A 144 -28.16 54.19 94.96
CA PHE A 144 -28.71 53.77 93.67
C PHE A 144 -27.68 53.90 92.53
N ALA A 145 -26.80 54.90 92.55
CA ALA A 145 -25.70 55.02 91.59
C ALA A 145 -24.68 53.88 91.69
N ARG A 146 -24.39 53.40 92.91
CA ARG A 146 -23.50 52.25 93.12
C ARG A 146 -24.13 50.95 92.64
N LEU A 147 -25.41 50.73 92.93
CA LEU A 147 -26.15 49.55 92.47
C LEU A 147 -26.26 49.53 90.93
N GLY A 148 -26.63 50.66 90.31
CA GLY A 148 -26.71 50.78 88.85
C GLY A 148 -25.39 50.48 88.15
N ARG A 149 -24.26 51.01 88.65
CA ARG A 149 -22.93 50.67 88.11
C ARG A 149 -22.63 49.17 88.23
N ALA A 150 -22.85 48.57 89.39
CA ALA A 150 -22.61 47.14 89.58
C ALA A 150 -23.43 46.25 88.62
N CYS A 151 -24.67 46.64 88.30
CA CYS A 151 -25.48 45.95 87.29
C CYS A 151 -24.93 46.10 85.86
N VAL A 152 -24.46 47.30 85.49
CA VAL A 152 -23.85 47.55 84.17
C VAL A 152 -22.51 46.83 84.02
N ASP A 153 -21.65 46.90 85.04
CA ASP A 153 -20.35 46.24 85.07
C ASP A 153 -20.51 44.71 84.94
N GLN A 154 -21.49 44.14 85.64
CA GLN A 154 -21.83 42.71 85.53
C GLN A 154 -22.32 42.35 84.12
N ALA A 155 -23.27 43.10 83.55
CA ALA A 155 -23.79 42.85 82.21
C ALA A 155 -22.69 42.95 81.14
N LEU A 156 -21.77 43.90 81.27
CA LEU A 156 -20.62 44.05 80.39
C LEU A 156 -19.65 42.87 80.52
N ALA A 157 -19.36 42.42 81.75
CA ALA A 157 -18.51 41.26 82.00
C ALA A 157 -19.11 39.96 81.44
N ASP A 158 -20.42 39.76 81.59
CA ASP A 158 -21.14 38.61 81.03
C ASP A 158 -21.11 38.62 79.49
N ALA A 159 -21.36 39.78 78.87
CA ALA A 159 -21.27 39.95 77.42
C ALA A 159 -19.84 39.73 76.86
N GLN A 160 -18.81 40.23 77.56
CA GLN A 160 -17.42 39.97 77.21
C GLN A 160 -17.06 38.48 77.34
N THR A 161 -17.56 37.80 78.38
CA THR A 161 -17.34 36.37 78.61
C THR A 161 -17.99 35.53 77.53
N ALA A 162 -19.23 35.83 77.13
CA ALA A 162 -19.92 35.18 76.02
C ALA A 162 -19.15 35.37 74.69
N ARG A 163 -18.69 36.60 74.42
CA ARG A 163 -17.87 36.90 73.23
C ARG A 163 -16.53 36.14 73.23
N LEU A 164 -15.85 36.05 74.38
CA LEU A 164 -14.62 35.26 74.52
C LEU A 164 -14.87 33.78 74.29
N HIS A 165 -16.00 33.23 74.75
CA HIS A 165 -16.33 31.83 74.53
C HIS A 165 -16.56 31.54 73.03
N SER A 166 -17.38 32.35 72.36
CA SER A 166 -17.61 32.23 70.91
C SER A 166 -16.33 32.38 70.07
N VAL A 167 -15.40 33.25 70.48
CA VAL A 167 -14.09 33.38 69.81
C VAL A 167 -13.21 32.16 70.04
N LYS A 168 -13.26 31.53 71.23
CA LYS A 168 -12.52 30.29 71.50
C LYS A 168 -13.04 29.11 70.69
N GLU A 169 -14.36 28.89 70.66
CA GLU A 169 -14.97 27.83 69.84
C GLU A 169 -14.56 27.97 68.36
N ARG A 170 -14.61 29.19 67.82
CA ARG A 170 -14.17 29.48 66.45
C ARG A 170 -12.67 29.28 66.23
N LEU A 171 -11.84 29.50 67.25
CA LEU A 171 -10.41 29.23 67.17
C LEU A 171 -10.16 27.72 67.12
N GLU A 172 -10.81 26.95 68.00
CA GLU A 172 -10.72 25.49 68.06
C GLU A 172 -11.15 24.85 66.73
N THR A 173 -12.24 25.30 66.10
CA THR A 173 -12.64 24.78 64.78
C THR A 173 -11.61 25.09 63.69
N VAL A 174 -11.02 26.29 63.68
CA VAL A 174 -9.99 26.68 62.70
C VAL A 174 -8.67 25.93 62.93
N GLU A 175 -8.31 25.65 64.18
CA GLU A 175 -7.14 24.83 64.52
C GLU A 175 -7.33 23.37 64.07
N GLN A 176 -8.54 22.81 64.21
CA GLN A 176 -8.87 21.49 63.69
C GLN A 176 -8.79 21.44 62.16
N GLU A 177 -9.45 22.37 61.44
CA GLU A 177 -9.34 22.46 59.98
C GLU A 177 -7.89 22.59 59.50
N ARG A 178 -7.07 23.35 60.24
CA ARG A 178 -5.64 23.51 59.94
C ARG A 178 -4.87 22.21 60.11
N ALA A 179 -5.15 21.43 61.15
CA ALA A 179 -4.52 20.12 61.37
C ALA A 179 -4.89 19.12 60.26
N GLU A 180 -6.16 19.07 59.86
CA GLU A 180 -6.64 18.21 58.77
C GLU A 180 -6.01 18.58 57.41
N ARG A 181 -5.84 19.89 57.13
CA ARG A 181 -5.14 20.39 55.94
C ARG A 181 -3.64 20.04 55.95
N ILE A 182 -2.98 20.09 57.11
CA ILE A 182 -1.57 19.70 57.24
C ILE A 182 -1.39 18.19 56.95
N ALA A 183 -2.21 17.34 57.56
CA ALA A 183 -2.16 15.89 57.31
C ALA A 183 -2.42 15.55 55.82
N SER A 184 -3.35 16.26 55.18
CA SER A 184 -3.63 16.12 53.74
C SER A 184 -2.42 16.53 52.86
N LEU A 185 -1.70 17.60 53.23
CA LEU A 185 -0.49 18.03 52.54
C LEU A 185 0.66 17.03 52.71
N GLU A 186 0.84 16.45 53.90
CA GLU A 186 1.85 15.40 54.14
C GLU A 186 1.56 14.14 53.31
N GLN A 187 0.30 13.73 53.19
CA GLN A 187 -0.10 12.62 52.32
C GLN A 187 0.22 12.92 50.85
N LEU A 188 -0.12 14.12 50.35
CA LEU A 188 0.19 14.53 48.97
C LEU A 188 1.70 14.61 48.71
N GLN A 189 2.50 15.08 49.67
CA GLN A 189 3.96 15.09 49.56
C GLN A 189 4.56 13.69 49.49
N ASN A 190 4.00 12.72 50.21
CA ASN A 190 4.46 11.34 50.14
C ASN A 190 4.08 10.68 48.80
N GLN A 191 2.87 10.95 48.29
CA GLN A 191 2.46 10.51 46.95
C GLN A 191 3.34 11.11 45.85
N LEU A 192 3.73 12.39 45.95
CA LEU A 192 4.67 13.01 45.00
C LEU A 192 6.03 12.30 45.01
N LYS A 193 6.62 12.04 46.19
CA LYS A 193 7.91 11.32 46.30
C LYS A 193 7.85 9.90 45.71
N GLU A 194 6.73 9.21 45.85
CA GLU A 194 6.52 7.89 45.25
C GLU A 194 6.46 7.99 43.72
N ARG A 195 5.71 8.96 43.18
CA ARG A 195 5.65 9.21 41.73
C ARG A 195 6.98 9.68 41.13
N ASP A 196 7.77 10.47 41.86
CA ASP A 196 9.11 10.88 41.42
C ASP A 196 10.07 9.67 41.31
N LYS A 197 9.93 8.70 42.22
CA LYS A 197 10.68 7.43 42.17
C LYS A 197 10.23 6.56 40.99
N ASP A 198 8.92 6.48 40.73
CA ASP A 198 8.38 5.74 39.58
C ASP A 198 8.83 6.36 38.25
N LEU A 199 8.85 7.71 38.17
CA LEU A 199 9.36 8.44 37.01
C LEU A 199 10.85 8.16 36.78
N ALA A 200 11.68 8.19 37.81
CA ALA A 200 13.11 7.85 37.70
C ALA A 200 13.33 6.38 37.24
N GLY A 201 12.46 5.45 37.66
CA GLY A 201 12.45 4.08 37.15
C GLY A 201 12.11 3.99 35.66
N LEU A 202 11.02 4.65 35.25
CA LEU A 202 10.58 4.72 33.86
C LEU A 202 11.61 5.40 32.94
N GLU A 203 12.36 6.39 33.44
CA GLU A 203 13.45 7.03 32.70
C GLU A 203 14.65 6.10 32.50
N ALA A 204 14.99 5.27 33.50
CA ALA A 204 16.02 4.25 33.38
C ALA A 204 15.61 3.13 32.40
N ASP A 205 14.38 2.62 32.50
CA ASP A 205 13.84 1.62 31.58
C ASP A 205 13.81 2.14 30.13
N LYS A 206 13.41 3.41 29.93
CA LYS A 206 13.43 4.07 28.63
C LYS A 206 14.84 4.19 28.05
N LEU A 207 15.84 4.47 28.88
CA LEU A 207 17.24 4.54 28.43
C LEU A 207 17.73 3.15 28.00
N HIS A 208 17.44 2.12 28.79
CA HIS A 208 17.82 0.73 28.47
C HIS A 208 17.16 0.25 27.15
N LEU A 209 15.86 0.50 26.97
CA LEU A 209 15.15 0.21 25.71
C LEU A 209 15.71 0.99 24.51
N ALA A 210 16.26 2.19 24.72
CA ALA A 210 16.90 2.96 23.66
C ALA A 210 18.26 2.36 23.26
N GLU A 211 19.02 1.81 24.22
CA GLU A 211 20.26 1.06 23.97
C GLU A 211 19.98 -0.26 23.23
N GLU A 212 19.01 -1.06 23.70
CA GLU A 212 18.58 -2.29 23.03
C GLU A 212 18.13 -2.03 21.58
N ASN A 213 17.36 -0.98 21.33
CA ASN A 213 16.94 -0.58 19.99
C ASN A 213 18.13 -0.13 19.11
N ALA A 214 19.11 0.58 19.67
CA ALA A 214 20.31 0.98 18.95
C ALA A 214 21.22 -0.22 18.60
N ASP A 215 21.30 -1.23 19.47
CA ASP A 215 21.97 -2.51 19.20
C ASP A 215 21.23 -3.31 18.12
N ALA A 216 19.91 -3.41 18.20
CA ALA A 216 19.07 -4.07 17.18
C ALA A 216 19.20 -3.40 15.80
N GLN A 217 19.23 -2.06 15.74
CA GLN A 217 19.47 -1.32 14.50
C GLN A 217 20.85 -1.60 13.90
N ARG A 218 21.90 -1.66 14.73
CA ARG A 218 23.25 -2.06 14.29
C ARG A 218 23.29 -3.48 13.74
N LEU A 219 22.58 -4.42 14.38
CA LEU A 219 22.45 -5.79 13.88
C LEU A 219 21.72 -5.85 12.53
N VAL A 220 20.60 -5.15 12.37
CA VAL A 220 19.86 -5.06 11.10
C VAL A 220 20.74 -4.49 9.99
N GLN A 221 21.54 -3.44 10.28
CA GLN A 221 22.46 -2.86 9.30
C GLN A 221 23.59 -3.81 8.89
N SER A 222 24.11 -4.61 9.83
CA SER A 222 25.08 -5.69 9.52
C SER A 222 24.46 -6.74 8.60
N LEU A 223 23.28 -7.25 8.96
CA LEU A 223 22.58 -8.26 8.16
C LEU A 223 22.19 -7.76 6.77
N GLN A 224 21.81 -6.49 6.62
CA GLN A 224 21.58 -5.86 5.31
C GLN A 224 22.85 -5.81 4.46
N THR A 225 24.01 -5.58 5.09
CA THR A 225 25.31 -5.54 4.41
C THR A 225 25.74 -6.94 3.95
N GLU A 226 25.62 -7.94 4.82
CA GLU A 226 25.86 -9.35 4.50
C GLU A 226 24.93 -9.84 3.37
N LEU A 227 23.64 -9.51 3.44
CA LEU A 227 22.65 -9.88 2.44
C LEU A 227 22.92 -9.20 1.08
N ALA A 228 23.41 -7.97 1.07
CA ALA A 228 23.87 -7.31 -0.15
C ALA A 228 25.11 -8.00 -0.75
N GLN A 229 26.06 -8.42 0.09
CA GLN A 229 27.25 -9.17 -0.35
C GLN A 229 26.89 -10.55 -0.93
N VAL A 230 25.98 -11.29 -0.28
CA VAL A 230 25.49 -12.59 -0.78
C VAL A 230 24.73 -12.42 -2.09
N ARG A 231 23.92 -11.35 -2.25
CA ARG A 231 23.26 -11.04 -3.53
C ARG A 231 24.26 -10.77 -4.65
N ALA A 232 25.34 -10.03 -4.39
CA ALA A 232 26.39 -9.79 -5.38
C ALA A 232 27.10 -11.10 -5.80
N GLN A 233 27.42 -11.96 -4.83
CA GLN A 233 28.00 -13.29 -5.11
C GLN A 233 27.03 -14.18 -5.92
N LEU A 234 25.73 -14.09 -5.66
CA LEU A 234 24.72 -14.81 -6.44
C LEU A 234 24.69 -14.30 -7.90
N THR A 235 24.72 -12.98 -8.13
CA THR A 235 24.75 -12.43 -9.49
C THR A 235 26.02 -12.81 -10.26
N ASP A 236 27.18 -12.84 -9.60
CA ASP A 236 28.45 -13.26 -10.23
C ASP A 236 28.47 -14.76 -10.57
N THR A 237 27.88 -15.60 -9.71
CA THR A 237 27.78 -17.04 -9.95
C THR A 237 26.73 -17.36 -11.02
N GLU A 238 25.60 -16.65 -11.07
CA GLU A 238 24.63 -16.74 -12.18
C GLU A 238 25.23 -16.32 -13.52
N ALA A 239 26.02 -15.23 -13.57
CA ALA A 239 26.72 -14.82 -14.78
C ALA A 239 27.72 -15.89 -15.24
N SER A 240 28.50 -16.43 -14.31
CA SER A 240 29.45 -17.53 -14.57
C SER A 240 28.77 -18.80 -15.08
N LEU A 241 27.58 -19.12 -14.54
CA LEU A 241 26.77 -20.26 -14.98
C LEU A 241 26.26 -20.04 -16.42
N ARG A 242 25.72 -18.87 -16.75
CA ARG A 242 25.26 -18.54 -18.11
C ARG A 242 26.39 -18.61 -19.13
N GLU A 243 27.60 -18.19 -18.78
CA GLU A 243 28.78 -18.38 -19.65
C GLU A 243 29.11 -19.87 -19.84
N ALA A 244 29.03 -20.69 -18.79
CA ALA A 244 29.26 -22.13 -18.88
C ALA A 244 28.20 -22.83 -19.75
N GLU A 245 26.92 -22.45 -19.62
CA GLU A 245 25.82 -22.94 -20.45
C GLU A 245 26.02 -22.59 -21.93
N GLN A 246 26.39 -21.35 -22.25
CA GLN A 246 26.70 -20.94 -23.63
C GLN A 246 27.91 -21.70 -24.20
N ARG A 247 28.93 -21.95 -23.38
CA ARG A 247 30.07 -22.81 -23.77
C ARG A 247 29.62 -24.25 -24.03
N SER A 248 28.73 -24.83 -23.20
CA SER A 248 28.17 -26.17 -23.43
C SER A 248 27.40 -26.22 -24.75
N GLN A 249 26.48 -25.28 -24.98
CA GLN A 249 25.68 -25.23 -26.21
C GLN A 249 26.54 -25.06 -27.47
N SER A 250 27.60 -24.23 -27.42
CA SER A 250 28.52 -24.09 -28.56
C SER A 250 29.36 -25.36 -28.80
N LEU A 251 29.77 -26.07 -27.74
CA LEU A 251 30.45 -27.36 -27.87
C LEU A 251 29.51 -28.45 -28.41
N GLU A 252 28.26 -28.52 -27.96
CA GLU A 252 27.23 -29.43 -28.49
C GLU A 252 26.97 -29.17 -29.99
N ALA A 253 26.88 -27.90 -30.40
CA ALA A 253 26.75 -27.54 -31.81
C ALA A 253 27.97 -27.98 -32.65
N VAL A 254 29.19 -27.83 -32.12
CA VAL A 254 30.41 -28.32 -32.78
C VAL A 254 30.43 -29.85 -32.83
N VAL A 255 30.03 -30.55 -31.77
CA VAL A 255 29.93 -32.02 -31.76
C VAL A 255 28.94 -32.50 -32.83
N ALA A 256 27.74 -31.90 -32.89
CA ALA A 256 26.74 -32.22 -33.92
C ALA A 256 27.25 -31.95 -35.35
N GLU A 257 28.01 -30.86 -35.57
CA GLU A 257 28.67 -30.59 -36.86
C GLU A 257 29.70 -31.68 -37.21
N LYS A 258 30.52 -32.11 -36.25
CA LYS A 258 31.50 -33.19 -36.47
C LYS A 258 30.83 -34.53 -36.71
N GLU A 259 29.76 -34.87 -35.99
CA GLU A 259 28.96 -36.08 -36.25
C GLU A 259 28.33 -36.06 -37.65
N ALA A 260 27.75 -34.94 -38.08
CA ALA A 260 27.20 -34.81 -39.42
C ALA A 260 28.26 -34.94 -40.53
N ASN A 261 29.47 -34.41 -40.28
CA ASN A 261 30.62 -34.54 -41.18
C ASN A 261 31.13 -35.99 -41.23
N ILE A 262 31.26 -36.66 -40.07
CA ILE A 262 31.61 -38.09 -39.95
C ILE A 262 30.57 -38.96 -40.69
N GLN A 263 29.28 -38.72 -40.51
CA GLN A 263 28.21 -39.42 -41.24
C GLN A 263 28.27 -39.19 -42.76
N THR A 264 28.69 -38.01 -43.19
CA THR A 264 28.90 -37.71 -44.61
C THR A 264 30.13 -38.45 -45.15
N ARG A 265 31.24 -38.45 -44.41
CA ARG A 265 32.45 -39.23 -44.70
C ARG A 265 32.17 -40.73 -44.76
N PHE A 266 31.35 -41.29 -43.87
CA PHE A 266 30.94 -42.69 -43.95
C PHE A 266 30.12 -42.99 -45.22
N ARG A 267 29.23 -42.08 -45.64
CA ARG A 267 28.51 -42.21 -46.92
C ARG A 267 29.45 -42.15 -48.13
N GLU A 268 30.39 -41.21 -48.15
CA GLU A 268 31.44 -41.15 -49.19
C GLU A 268 32.24 -42.46 -49.24
N LEU A 269 32.67 -42.97 -48.07
CA LEU A 269 33.46 -44.20 -47.97
C LEU A 269 32.66 -45.42 -48.46
N ALA A 270 31.37 -45.53 -48.11
CA ALA A 270 30.48 -46.56 -48.65
C ALA A 270 30.33 -46.47 -50.18
N THR A 271 30.19 -45.26 -50.75
CA THR A 271 30.16 -45.11 -52.22
C THR A 271 31.48 -45.51 -52.88
N MET A 272 32.62 -45.20 -52.25
CA MET A 272 33.95 -45.62 -52.74
C MET A 272 34.14 -47.14 -52.64
N THR A 273 33.63 -47.79 -51.58
CA THR A 273 33.64 -49.25 -51.45
C THR A 273 32.80 -49.90 -52.56
N ASN A 274 31.59 -49.41 -52.83
CA ASN A 274 30.76 -49.94 -53.92
C ASN A 274 31.44 -49.78 -55.29
N ILE A 275 32.05 -48.61 -55.57
CA ILE A 275 32.82 -48.39 -56.80
C ILE A 275 34.03 -49.33 -56.91
N ALA A 276 34.69 -49.63 -55.78
CA ALA A 276 35.80 -50.57 -55.74
C ALA A 276 35.33 -52.03 -55.98
N GLU A 277 34.20 -52.44 -55.42
CA GLU A 277 33.57 -53.74 -55.70
C GLU A 277 33.14 -53.86 -57.16
N GLU A 278 32.50 -52.84 -57.73
CA GLU A 278 32.16 -52.78 -59.16
C GLU A 278 33.41 -52.87 -60.04
N ALA A 279 34.50 -52.21 -59.67
CA ALA A 279 35.77 -52.25 -60.39
C ALA A 279 36.44 -53.64 -60.32
N ASP A 280 36.37 -54.33 -59.18
CA ASP A 280 36.92 -55.69 -59.05
C ASP A 280 36.06 -56.72 -59.79
N GLN A 281 34.72 -56.57 -59.76
CA GLN A 281 33.80 -57.35 -60.61
C GLN A 281 34.07 -57.13 -62.11
N GLN A 282 34.32 -55.88 -62.54
CA GLN A 282 34.71 -55.59 -63.93
C GLN A 282 36.07 -56.23 -64.27
N LYS A 283 37.05 -56.17 -63.38
CA LYS A 283 38.36 -56.80 -63.54
C LYS A 283 38.24 -58.32 -63.70
N ASP A 284 37.43 -58.98 -62.89
CA ASP A 284 37.15 -60.42 -63.02
C ASP A 284 36.40 -60.76 -64.32
N TYR A 285 35.43 -59.93 -64.73
CA TYR A 285 34.79 -60.05 -66.04
C TYR A 285 35.80 -59.94 -67.20
N PHE A 286 36.71 -58.95 -67.16
CA PHE A 286 37.77 -58.80 -68.16
C PHE A 286 38.75 -59.99 -68.15
N LYS A 287 39.05 -60.54 -66.98
CA LYS A 287 39.91 -61.72 -66.82
C LYS A 287 39.28 -62.98 -67.45
N GLN A 288 38.03 -63.31 -67.11
CA GLN A 288 37.30 -64.43 -67.73
C GLN A 288 37.19 -64.27 -69.26
N ARG A 289 36.96 -63.04 -69.71
CA ARG A 289 36.90 -62.72 -71.15
C ARG A 289 38.26 -62.90 -71.83
N ALA A 290 39.37 -62.54 -71.18
CA ALA A 290 40.72 -62.78 -71.69
C ALA A 290 41.05 -64.28 -71.77
N GLU A 291 40.66 -65.07 -70.75
CA GLU A 291 40.79 -66.53 -70.76
C GLU A 291 40.00 -67.16 -71.92
N THR A 292 38.78 -66.69 -72.17
CA THR A 292 37.94 -67.13 -73.31
C THR A 292 38.56 -66.77 -74.67
N TYR A 293 39.17 -65.58 -74.81
CA TYR A 293 39.91 -65.20 -76.02
C TYR A 293 41.15 -66.05 -76.23
N ASN A 294 41.88 -66.40 -75.15
CA ASN A 294 43.05 -67.27 -75.23
C ASN A 294 42.67 -68.69 -75.66
N GLN A 295 41.59 -69.26 -75.14
CA GLN A 295 41.05 -70.55 -75.61
C GLN A 295 40.73 -70.52 -77.12
N ARG A 296 39.97 -69.51 -77.59
CA ARG A 296 39.68 -69.33 -79.03
C ARG A 296 40.92 -69.15 -79.90
N ASN A 297 41.97 -68.53 -79.37
CA ASN A 297 43.24 -68.39 -80.10
C ASN A 297 44.00 -69.72 -80.20
N GLU A 298 43.95 -70.58 -79.18
CA GLU A 298 44.50 -71.94 -79.25
C GLU A 298 43.67 -72.85 -80.18
N GLU A 299 42.35 -72.75 -80.16
CA GLU A 299 41.47 -73.42 -81.14
C GLU A 299 41.84 -73.02 -82.59
N LYS A 300 41.95 -71.72 -82.87
CA LYS A 300 42.37 -71.23 -84.19
C LYS A 300 43.79 -71.63 -84.58
N LYS A 301 44.72 -71.76 -83.63
CA LYS A 301 46.06 -72.34 -83.88
C LYS A 301 45.96 -73.82 -84.26
N ALA A 302 45.05 -74.58 -83.63
CA ALA A 302 44.80 -75.97 -83.97
C ALA A 302 44.18 -76.13 -85.37
N GLU A 303 43.21 -75.28 -85.72
CA GLU A 303 42.64 -75.20 -87.09
C GLU A 303 43.72 -74.89 -88.13
N LEU A 304 44.55 -73.86 -87.90
CA LEU A 304 45.68 -73.51 -88.77
C LEU A 304 46.68 -74.66 -88.93
N LYS A 305 46.90 -75.46 -87.88
CA LYS A 305 47.76 -76.65 -87.92
C LYS A 305 47.15 -77.78 -88.76
N GLN A 306 45.83 -77.95 -88.75
CA GLN A 306 45.13 -78.87 -89.67
C GLN A 306 45.19 -78.36 -91.13
N PHE A 307 44.94 -77.07 -91.34
CA PHE A 307 45.02 -76.45 -92.68
C PHE A 307 46.41 -76.60 -93.31
N ARG A 308 47.47 -76.46 -92.50
CA ARG A 308 48.87 -76.67 -92.93
C ARG A 308 49.15 -78.12 -93.34
N LYS A 309 48.53 -79.11 -92.67
CA LYS A 309 48.60 -80.52 -93.09
C LYS A 309 47.89 -80.75 -94.43
N ALA A 310 46.68 -80.22 -94.59
CA ALA A 310 45.91 -80.34 -95.84
C ALA A 310 46.65 -79.73 -97.03
N PHE A 311 47.27 -78.54 -96.85
CA PHE A 311 48.08 -77.88 -97.88
C PHE A 311 49.28 -78.75 -98.33
N GLY A 312 49.95 -79.44 -97.41
CA GLY A 312 51.06 -80.34 -97.74
C GLY A 312 50.66 -81.52 -98.65
N VAL A 313 49.44 -82.06 -98.49
CA VAL A 313 48.93 -83.14 -99.34
C VAL A 313 48.67 -82.65 -100.76
N VAL A 314 48.07 -81.46 -100.92
CA VAL A 314 47.83 -80.85 -102.23
C VAL A 314 49.15 -80.55 -102.96
N GLN A 315 50.18 -80.12 -102.22
CA GLN A 315 51.48 -79.82 -102.81
C GLN A 315 52.24 -81.09 -103.29
N GLN A 316 52.06 -82.24 -102.63
CA GLN A 316 52.56 -83.52 -103.14
C GLN A 316 51.86 -83.94 -104.44
N GLN A 317 50.55 -83.75 -104.55
CA GLN A 317 49.78 -84.05 -105.77
C GLN A 317 50.22 -83.17 -106.95
N LEU A 318 50.58 -81.90 -106.70
CA LEU A 318 51.07 -80.99 -107.74
C LEU A 318 52.42 -81.44 -108.32
N ASN A 319 53.33 -81.90 -107.46
CA ASN A 319 54.65 -82.38 -107.90
C ASN A 319 54.56 -83.63 -108.78
N ALA A 320 53.77 -84.64 -108.39
CA ALA A 320 53.57 -85.86 -109.19
C ALA A 320 53.04 -85.54 -110.60
N ARG A 321 52.12 -84.57 -110.71
CA ARG A 321 51.55 -84.15 -111.99
C ARG A 321 52.52 -83.36 -112.87
N SER A 322 53.60 -82.82 -112.30
CA SER A 322 54.67 -82.16 -113.07
C SER A 322 55.62 -83.15 -113.75
N GLU A 323 55.77 -84.36 -113.21
CA GLU A 323 56.61 -85.44 -113.78
C GLU A 323 55.92 -86.14 -114.97
N GLU A 324 54.58 -86.18 -115.02
CA GLU A 324 53.83 -86.61 -116.21
C GLU A 324 54.03 -85.64 -117.40
N VAL A 325 54.18 -84.34 -117.14
CA VAL A 325 54.33 -83.32 -118.19
C VAL A 325 55.72 -83.36 -118.85
N THR A 326 56.77 -83.80 -118.14
CA THR A 326 58.12 -83.93 -118.71
C THR A 326 58.26 -85.15 -119.61
N THR A 327 57.62 -86.28 -119.27
CA THR A 327 57.65 -87.50 -120.08
C THR A 327 56.88 -87.36 -121.40
N LEU A 328 55.76 -86.62 -121.41
CA LEU A 328 55.01 -86.32 -122.64
C LEU A 328 55.79 -85.42 -123.62
N LYS A 329 56.61 -84.48 -123.13
CA LYS A 329 57.43 -83.60 -123.99
C LYS A 329 58.48 -84.35 -124.80
N ALA A 330 59.14 -85.35 -124.22
CA ALA A 330 60.12 -86.18 -124.93
C ALA A 330 59.53 -87.00 -126.09
N GLY A 331 58.20 -87.20 -126.11
CA GLY A 331 57.50 -87.83 -127.23
C GLY A 331 57.32 -86.91 -128.44
N MET A 332 57.15 -85.60 -128.23
CA MET A 332 56.90 -84.62 -129.30
C MET A 332 58.14 -84.40 -130.19
N GLU A 333 59.32 -84.24 -129.59
CA GLU A 333 60.59 -84.01 -130.31
C GLU A 333 60.99 -85.14 -131.27
N LYS A 334 60.34 -86.31 -131.16
CA LYS A 334 60.57 -87.47 -132.04
C LYS A 334 59.67 -87.44 -133.29
N LEU A 335 58.48 -86.84 -133.22
CA LEU A 335 57.58 -86.68 -134.37
C LEU A 335 57.97 -85.49 -135.26
N GLU A 336 58.47 -84.39 -134.69
CA GLU A 336 58.86 -83.19 -135.45
C GLU A 336 59.94 -83.49 -136.51
N ARG A 337 60.88 -84.40 -136.20
CA ARG A 337 61.93 -84.84 -137.13
C ARG A 337 61.45 -85.71 -138.31
N GLU A 338 60.22 -86.20 -138.30
CA GLU A 338 59.62 -86.87 -139.47
C GLU A 338 58.86 -85.90 -140.39
N LEU A 339 58.45 -84.73 -139.87
CA LEU A 339 57.80 -83.67 -140.66
C LEU A 339 58.80 -82.89 -141.53
N GLU A 340 59.99 -82.52 -141.00
CA GLU A 340 61.03 -81.78 -141.75
C GLU A 340 61.61 -82.51 -142.98
N LYS A 341 61.30 -83.80 -143.15
CA LYS A 341 61.64 -84.60 -144.34
C LYS A 341 60.56 -84.61 -145.41
N ARG A 342 59.31 -84.25 -145.09
CA ARG A 342 58.19 -84.17 -146.05
C ARG A 342 58.06 -82.81 -146.70
N ASP A 343 58.30 -81.71 -145.96
CA ASP A 343 58.13 -80.36 -146.51
C ASP A 343 59.18 -80.00 -147.57
N ARG A 344 60.37 -80.62 -147.52
CA ARG A 344 61.38 -80.54 -148.59
C ARG A 344 61.00 -81.24 -149.91
N SER A 345 59.84 -81.91 -149.98
CA SER A 345 59.37 -82.62 -151.18
C SER A 345 58.17 -81.94 -151.87
N LEU A 346 57.73 -80.77 -151.38
CA LEU A 346 56.55 -80.07 -151.90
C LEU A 346 56.83 -78.66 -152.47
N ALA A 347 58.03 -78.09 -152.24
CA ALA A 347 58.41 -76.78 -152.78
C ALA A 347 58.92 -76.85 -154.23
N ASP A 348 59.60 -77.94 -154.62
CA ASP A 348 60.19 -78.16 -155.97
C ASP A 348 59.17 -78.35 -157.11
N ARG A 349 57.89 -77.99 -156.90
CA ARG A 349 56.78 -78.10 -157.89
C ARG A 349 55.79 -76.93 -157.87
N PHE A 350 56.15 -75.81 -157.25
CA PHE A 350 55.50 -74.51 -157.45
C PHE A 350 56.43 -73.55 -158.22
N ASP A 351 57.12 -74.10 -159.23
CA ASP A 351 57.73 -73.35 -160.32
C ASP A 351 56.67 -72.68 -161.24
N GLU A 352 57.17 -71.95 -162.25
CA GLU A 352 56.49 -71.55 -163.50
C GLU A 352 55.49 -70.37 -163.52
N LEU A 353 54.89 -69.89 -162.42
CA LEU A 353 53.94 -68.76 -162.48
C LEU A 353 54.19 -67.63 -161.45
N GLY A 354 55.18 -66.77 -161.75
CA GLY A 354 55.45 -65.58 -160.92
C GLY A 354 56.48 -64.56 -161.45
N SER A 355 57.03 -64.74 -162.65
CA SER A 355 58.07 -63.87 -163.23
C SER A 355 57.53 -62.58 -163.88
N LEU A 356 56.34 -62.11 -163.47
CA LEU A 356 55.77 -60.81 -163.83
C LEU A 356 55.60 -59.93 -162.59
N THR A 357 56.75 -59.39 -162.18
CA THR A 357 57.01 -57.95 -162.09
C THR A 357 55.83 -57.00 -161.83
N ALA A 358 55.92 -56.33 -160.68
CA ALA A 358 55.53 -54.93 -160.46
C ALA A 358 54.31 -54.38 -161.24
N ALA A 359 53.14 -54.48 -160.62
CA ALA A 359 52.11 -53.45 -160.70
C ALA A 359 51.47 -53.32 -159.30
N LEU A 360 51.85 -52.26 -158.60
CA LEU A 360 50.97 -51.11 -158.33
C LEU A 360 49.87 -51.47 -157.32
N GLU A 361 50.01 -51.05 -156.07
CA GLU A 361 49.79 -49.68 -155.58
C GLU A 361 48.31 -49.41 -155.29
N GLU A 362 48.09 -48.51 -154.33
CA GLU A 362 46.80 -47.91 -153.98
C GLU A 362 45.71 -48.88 -153.50
N LYS A 363 45.43 -48.89 -152.19
CA LYS A 363 44.44 -47.99 -151.53
C LYS A 363 42.98 -48.38 -151.92
N GLU A 364 42.00 -48.46 -151.03
CA GLU A 364 41.82 -47.76 -149.75
C GLU A 364 40.65 -48.35 -148.94
N ARG A 365 40.62 -48.06 -147.62
CA ARG A 365 39.39 -47.96 -146.76
C ARG A 365 38.62 -49.29 -146.49
N GLU A 366 37.88 -49.49 -145.40
CA GLU A 366 37.55 -48.69 -144.19
C GLU A 366 37.02 -49.60 -143.04
N LEU A 367 37.38 -49.33 -141.77
CA LEU A 367 36.52 -49.30 -140.53
C LEU A 367 35.76 -50.61 -140.07
N VAL A 368 35.33 -50.89 -138.79
CA VAL A 368 35.16 -50.09 -137.54
C VAL A 368 34.86 -50.91 -136.23
N ASN A 369 35.33 -50.44 -135.04
CA ASN A 369 34.77 -50.48 -133.62
C ASN A 369 34.50 -51.77 -132.77
N LEU A 370 34.31 -51.79 -131.41
CA LEU A 370 34.68 -50.96 -130.18
C LEU A 370 34.25 -51.62 -128.79
N ARG A 371 34.90 -51.21 -127.66
CA ARG A 371 34.44 -51.07 -126.20
C ARG A 371 34.05 -52.29 -125.31
N GLY A 372 34.03 -52.25 -123.94
CA GLY A 372 34.48 -51.26 -122.91
C GLY A 372 33.87 -51.41 -121.46
N ASP A 373 34.53 -50.86 -120.40
CA ASP A 373 34.07 -50.45 -119.01
C ASP A 373 33.51 -51.50 -117.98
N GLY A 374 33.29 -51.33 -116.64
CA GLY A 374 33.34 -50.21 -115.63
C GLY A 374 33.34 -50.68 -114.10
N ALA A 375 32.94 -49.87 -113.07
CA ALA A 375 33.07 -50.14 -111.59
C ALA A 375 32.00 -49.49 -110.60
N SER A 376 32.16 -49.58 -109.24
CA SER A 376 31.51 -48.81 -108.08
C SER A 376 30.18 -49.30 -107.41
N HIS A 377 29.67 -48.88 -106.21
CA HIS A 377 30.16 -48.45 -104.84
C HIS A 377 28.98 -48.15 -103.81
N SER A 378 29.20 -47.73 -102.53
CA SER A 378 28.30 -46.97 -101.56
C SER A 378 27.93 -47.55 -100.12
N LEU A 379 27.09 -46.84 -99.29
CA LEU A 379 27.06 -46.80 -97.79
C LEU A 379 25.70 -46.40 -97.05
N THR A 380 25.67 -46.31 -95.69
CA THR A 380 24.78 -45.52 -94.71
C THR A 380 23.64 -46.22 -93.87
N LYS A 381 22.94 -45.67 -92.80
CA LYS A 381 23.25 -44.89 -91.51
C LYS A 381 21.97 -44.44 -90.69
N GLY A 382 21.87 -44.44 -89.33
CA GLY A 382 20.90 -43.56 -88.55
C GLY A 382 20.28 -43.97 -87.14
N ALA A 383 19.77 -43.00 -86.32
CA ALA A 383 19.55 -43.06 -84.82
C ALA A 383 18.51 -42.05 -84.14
N GLY A 384 18.05 -42.26 -82.86
CA GLY A 384 17.56 -41.25 -81.83
C GLY A 384 16.03 -40.87 -81.66
N LEU A 385 15.47 -40.11 -80.66
CA LEU A 385 15.72 -39.89 -79.18
C LEU A 385 14.68 -38.93 -78.42
N LEU A 386 14.51 -39.01 -77.06
CA LEU A 386 14.16 -37.96 -76.00
C LEU A 386 12.74 -37.38 -75.54
N SER A 387 12.60 -37.16 -74.19
CA SER A 387 11.99 -36.01 -73.39
C SER A 387 10.56 -36.01 -72.69
N ALA A 388 10.31 -35.07 -71.73
CA ALA A 388 9.26 -35.07 -70.64
C ALA A 388 8.79 -33.67 -70.06
N LYS A 389 7.70 -33.55 -69.22
CA LYS A 389 7.48 -32.66 -67.99
C LYS A 389 6.03 -32.17 -67.55
N SER A 390 5.77 -32.07 -66.19
CA SER A 390 5.29 -30.89 -65.35
C SER A 390 3.81 -30.58 -64.83
N HIS A 391 3.75 -29.84 -63.67
CA HIS A 391 2.70 -28.99 -62.96
C HIS A 391 1.75 -29.58 -61.85
N GLY A 392 1.26 -28.91 -60.76
CA GLY A 392 1.49 -27.58 -60.10
C GLY A 392 0.50 -27.14 -58.94
N LEU A 393 0.80 -26.03 -58.18
CA LEU A 393 -0.03 -24.98 -57.46
C LEU A 393 -0.91 -25.12 -56.14
N GLY A 394 -0.82 -24.11 -55.20
CA GLY A 394 -1.94 -23.25 -54.70
C GLY A 394 -2.35 -23.09 -53.17
N ILE A 395 -2.47 -21.85 -52.60
CA ILE A 395 -3.20 -21.44 -51.32
C ILE A 395 -3.70 -19.93 -51.37
N LYS A 396 -4.74 -19.51 -50.60
CA LYS A 396 -5.30 -18.12 -50.48
C LYS A 396 -5.60 -17.57 -49.04
N SER A 397 -5.29 -16.28 -48.84
CA SER A 397 -5.91 -15.10 -48.12
C SER A 397 -6.96 -15.18 -46.97
N SER A 398 -6.93 -14.17 -46.07
CA SER A 398 -7.74 -14.04 -44.83
C SER A 398 -8.65 -12.77 -44.68
N ASN A 399 -9.36 -12.68 -43.55
CA ASN A 399 -10.52 -11.82 -43.25
C ASN A 399 -10.17 -10.34 -42.90
N ARG A 400 -10.94 -9.37 -43.42
CA ARG A 400 -10.62 -7.92 -43.32
C ARG A 400 -11.49 -7.10 -42.34
N LYS A 401 -12.61 -7.62 -41.82
CA LYS A 401 -13.57 -6.85 -40.99
C LYS A 401 -13.37 -6.96 -39.47
N ASP A 402 -12.75 -8.03 -38.96
CA ASP A 402 -12.57 -8.22 -37.51
C ASP A 402 -11.46 -7.33 -36.91
N GLN A 403 -10.45 -6.99 -37.72
CA GLN A 403 -9.32 -6.14 -37.28
C GLN A 403 -9.77 -4.73 -36.91
N GLU A 404 -10.80 -4.19 -37.57
CA GLU A 404 -11.25 -2.81 -37.40
C GLU A 404 -12.00 -2.61 -36.06
N ARG A 405 -12.84 -3.59 -35.67
CA ARG A 405 -13.48 -3.61 -34.33
C ARG A 405 -12.46 -3.78 -33.20
N LYS A 406 -11.43 -4.62 -33.39
CA LYS A 406 -10.39 -4.84 -32.36
C LYS A 406 -9.54 -3.57 -32.15
N ARG A 407 -9.22 -2.83 -33.23
CA ARG A 407 -8.49 -1.55 -33.15
C ARG A 407 -9.26 -0.47 -32.39
N ARG A 408 -10.57 -0.34 -32.62
CA ARG A 408 -11.37 0.70 -31.93
C ARG A 408 -11.42 0.48 -30.41
N LYS A 409 -11.73 -0.75 -29.96
CA LYS A 409 -11.70 -1.11 -28.53
C LYS A 409 -10.32 -0.91 -27.89
N GLN A 410 -9.25 -1.15 -28.64
CA GLN A 410 -7.88 -0.93 -28.16
C GLN A 410 -7.52 0.55 -28.06
N GLN A 411 -8.04 1.40 -28.95
CA GLN A 411 -7.88 2.86 -28.84
C GLN A 411 -8.70 3.45 -27.68
N GLU A 412 -9.92 2.96 -27.49
CA GLU A 412 -10.77 3.31 -26.33
C GLU A 412 -10.05 2.97 -25.01
N ALA A 413 -9.55 1.74 -24.86
CA ALA A 413 -8.80 1.31 -23.67
C ALA A 413 -7.43 2.01 -23.47
N LEU A 414 -6.77 2.43 -24.55
CA LEU A 414 -5.52 3.19 -24.46
C LEU A 414 -5.77 4.59 -23.90
N ALA A 415 -6.77 5.30 -24.45
CA ALA A 415 -7.12 6.64 -24.01
C ALA A 415 -7.59 6.67 -22.55
N GLU A 416 -8.26 5.62 -22.10
CA GLU A 416 -8.71 5.45 -20.70
C GLU A 416 -7.54 5.27 -19.73
N LEU A 417 -6.50 4.51 -20.10
CA LEU A 417 -5.27 4.40 -19.31
C LEU A 417 -4.47 5.71 -19.32
N GLU A 418 -4.27 6.34 -20.49
CA GLU A 418 -3.52 7.60 -20.63
C GLU A 418 -4.19 8.79 -19.93
N ALA A 419 -5.52 8.79 -19.78
CA ALA A 419 -6.26 9.79 -19.04
C ALA A 419 -6.42 9.48 -17.54
N SER A 420 -5.97 8.31 -17.07
CA SER A 420 -6.08 7.92 -15.67
C SER A 420 -4.91 8.43 -14.83
N GLU A 421 -5.18 8.89 -13.60
CA GLU A 421 -4.15 9.27 -12.62
C GLU A 421 -3.30 8.09 -12.14
N TRP A 422 -3.67 6.86 -12.53
CA TRP A 422 -3.03 5.61 -12.13
C TRP A 422 -1.93 5.14 -13.10
N PHE A 423 -1.77 5.79 -14.26
CA PHE A 423 -0.69 5.52 -15.22
C PHE A 423 0.24 6.74 -15.38
N ASP A 424 1.48 6.64 -14.91
CA ASP A 424 2.48 7.71 -15.08
C ASP A 424 3.46 7.33 -16.20
N SER A 425 3.30 7.96 -17.36
CA SER A 425 4.15 7.74 -18.53
C SER A 425 5.63 8.07 -18.30
N GLN A 426 5.95 9.08 -17.47
CA GLN A 426 7.34 9.48 -17.21
C GLN A 426 7.99 8.54 -16.22
N TRP A 427 7.27 8.16 -15.16
CA TRP A 427 7.73 7.16 -14.20
C TRP A 427 7.90 5.79 -14.85
N TYR A 428 6.95 5.35 -15.69
CA TYR A 428 7.00 4.05 -16.36
C TYR A 428 8.26 3.91 -17.24
N LEU A 429 8.59 4.93 -18.04
CA LEU A 429 9.82 4.92 -18.85
C LEU A 429 11.11 5.00 -18.02
N LYS A 430 11.06 5.67 -16.87
CA LYS A 430 12.19 5.74 -15.93
C LYS A 430 12.42 4.39 -15.23
N GLN A 431 11.34 3.68 -14.90
CA GLN A 431 11.36 2.39 -14.22
C GLN A 431 11.69 1.22 -15.18
N TYR A 432 11.35 1.35 -16.47
CA TYR A 432 11.57 0.33 -17.49
C TYR A 432 12.40 0.86 -18.68
N PRO A 433 13.75 0.91 -18.54
CA PRO A 433 14.66 1.44 -19.58
C PRO A 433 14.65 0.65 -20.90
N ASP A 434 14.24 -0.62 -20.86
CA ASP A 434 14.00 -1.45 -22.04
C ASP A 434 12.89 -0.87 -22.93
N ILE A 435 11.84 -0.30 -22.33
CA ILE A 435 10.73 0.34 -23.03
C ILE A 435 11.10 1.75 -23.50
N ALA A 436 11.90 2.48 -22.72
CA ALA A 436 12.48 3.76 -23.13
C ALA A 436 13.41 3.63 -24.34
N SER A 437 14.02 2.45 -24.53
CA SER A 437 14.91 2.16 -25.66
C SER A 437 14.18 1.63 -26.90
N ASP A 438 12.92 1.18 -26.78
CA ASP A 438 12.13 0.71 -27.91
C ASP A 438 11.44 1.88 -28.64
N SER A 439 11.84 2.13 -29.88
CA SER A 439 11.27 3.18 -30.75
C SER A 439 9.78 3.03 -31.05
N ARG A 440 9.18 1.87 -30.76
CA ARG A 440 7.74 1.59 -30.96
C ARG A 440 6.88 1.98 -29.76
N TYR A 441 7.47 2.06 -28.55
CA TYR A 441 6.74 2.21 -27.29
C TYR A 441 7.19 3.40 -26.43
N SER A 442 8.43 3.87 -26.59
CA SER A 442 8.95 5.08 -25.95
C SER A 442 8.08 6.33 -26.18
N ALA A 443 7.40 6.43 -27.33
CA ALA A 443 6.47 7.52 -27.63
C ALA A 443 5.04 7.32 -27.07
N THR A 444 4.65 6.09 -26.69
CA THR A 444 3.33 5.75 -26.14
C THR A 444 3.44 4.64 -25.07
N PRO A 445 3.93 4.96 -23.85
CA PRO A 445 4.24 3.95 -22.84
C PRO A 445 3.00 3.17 -22.37
N ALA A 446 1.85 3.82 -22.30
CA ALA A 446 0.57 3.18 -21.99
C ALA A 446 0.17 2.09 -23.00
N LEU A 447 0.59 2.21 -24.27
CA LEU A 447 0.35 1.17 -25.28
C LEU A 447 1.20 -0.08 -25.05
N HIS A 448 2.40 0.07 -24.48
CA HIS A 448 3.18 -1.08 -24.02
C HIS A 448 2.50 -1.75 -22.83
N TYR A 449 2.14 -0.95 -21.82
CA TYR A 449 1.51 -1.43 -20.60
C TYR A 449 0.19 -2.17 -20.87
N LEU A 450 -0.69 -1.61 -21.71
CA LEU A 450 -1.97 -2.20 -22.11
C LEU A 450 -1.82 -3.56 -22.80
N LYS A 451 -0.75 -3.76 -23.58
CA LYS A 451 -0.55 -4.97 -24.39
C LYS A 451 0.29 -6.05 -23.70
N PHE A 452 1.27 -5.65 -22.90
CA PHE A 452 2.29 -6.54 -22.35
C PHE A 452 2.52 -6.22 -20.87
N GLY A 453 2.89 -4.98 -20.55
CA GLY A 453 3.39 -4.62 -19.21
C GLY A 453 2.48 -5.03 -18.05
N GLY A 454 1.17 -4.82 -18.14
CA GLY A 454 0.24 -5.23 -17.07
C GLY A 454 0.12 -6.75 -16.91
N PHE A 455 0.30 -7.53 -17.98
CA PHE A 455 0.30 -9.00 -17.93
C PHE A 455 1.68 -9.58 -17.54
N GLU A 456 2.75 -8.80 -17.77
CA GLU A 456 4.11 -9.07 -17.28
C GLU A 456 4.29 -8.71 -15.78
N GLY A 457 3.24 -8.24 -15.10
CA GLY A 457 3.32 -7.80 -13.71
C GLY A 457 4.13 -6.53 -13.50
N ARG A 458 4.38 -5.73 -14.55
CA ARG A 458 5.03 -4.42 -14.43
C ARG A 458 4.05 -3.40 -13.86
N ASP A 459 4.52 -2.48 -13.03
CA ASP A 459 3.68 -1.44 -12.44
C ASP A 459 3.45 -0.28 -13.41
N PRO A 460 2.26 0.34 -13.47
CA PRO A 460 1.98 1.51 -14.30
C PRO A 460 2.37 2.84 -13.62
N SER A 461 2.48 2.85 -12.29
CA SER A 461 2.79 4.02 -11.47
C SER A 461 3.21 3.60 -10.05
N PRO A 462 3.73 4.52 -9.21
CA PRO A 462 3.97 4.28 -7.79
C PRO A 462 2.72 3.97 -6.94
N HIS A 463 1.53 3.97 -7.53
CA HIS A 463 0.24 3.88 -6.82
C HIS A 463 -0.55 2.61 -7.13
N PHE A 464 -0.09 1.79 -8.08
CA PHE A 464 -0.69 0.51 -8.44
C PHE A 464 0.40 -0.58 -8.46
N ASP A 465 0.07 -1.78 -8.00
CA ASP A 465 0.95 -2.97 -8.05
C ASP A 465 0.29 -4.00 -8.95
N SER A 466 0.82 -4.20 -10.15
CA SER A 466 0.17 -5.09 -11.13
C SER A 466 0.33 -6.57 -10.78
N ALA A 467 1.44 -6.95 -10.16
CA ALA A 467 1.70 -8.33 -9.77
C ALA A 467 0.85 -8.69 -8.54
N GLY A 468 0.90 -7.87 -7.49
CA GLY A 468 0.09 -8.01 -6.28
C GLY A 468 -1.41 -7.95 -6.56
N TYR A 469 -1.86 -7.09 -7.48
CA TYR A 469 -3.28 -7.04 -7.88
C TYR A 469 -3.74 -8.34 -8.56
N LEU A 470 -2.93 -8.94 -9.43
CA LEU A 470 -3.27 -10.23 -10.08
C LEU A 470 -3.18 -11.42 -9.11
N GLU A 471 -2.27 -11.38 -8.14
CA GLU A 471 -2.14 -12.41 -7.10
C GLU A 471 -3.28 -12.37 -6.08
N ALA A 472 -3.64 -11.17 -5.59
CA ALA A 472 -4.74 -10.98 -4.64
C ALA A 472 -6.13 -11.19 -5.26
N TYR A 473 -6.26 -11.03 -6.57
CA TYR A 473 -7.52 -11.15 -7.31
C TYR A 473 -7.44 -12.17 -8.46
N PRO A 474 -7.43 -13.49 -8.16
CA PRO A 474 -7.34 -14.54 -9.18
C PRO A 474 -8.48 -14.50 -10.19
N ASP A 475 -9.65 -14.02 -9.80
CA ASP A 475 -10.79 -13.83 -10.71
C ASP A 475 -10.45 -12.88 -11.86
N VAL A 476 -9.69 -11.81 -11.60
CA VAL A 476 -9.16 -10.92 -12.64
C VAL A 476 -8.13 -11.64 -13.50
N ALA A 477 -7.20 -12.39 -12.87
CA ALA A 477 -6.18 -13.15 -13.60
C ALA A 477 -6.76 -14.15 -14.61
N PHE A 478 -7.93 -14.75 -14.31
CA PHE A 478 -8.65 -15.64 -15.24
C PHE A 478 -9.42 -14.92 -16.37
N THR A 479 -9.57 -13.60 -16.35
CA THR A 479 -10.33 -12.86 -17.39
C THR A 479 -9.51 -12.39 -18.60
N GLU A 480 -8.18 -12.49 -18.55
CA GLU A 480 -7.25 -11.88 -19.55
C GLU A 480 -7.45 -10.35 -19.74
N ILE A 481 -8.06 -9.66 -18.77
CA ILE A 481 -8.17 -8.20 -18.76
C ILE A 481 -6.91 -7.61 -18.13
N ASN A 482 -6.40 -6.51 -18.70
CA ASN A 482 -5.26 -5.78 -18.13
C ASN A 482 -5.59 -5.30 -16.70
N PRO A 483 -4.74 -5.52 -15.68
CA PRO A 483 -5.11 -5.36 -14.27
C PRO A 483 -5.50 -3.92 -13.92
N LEU A 484 -4.78 -2.91 -14.43
CA LEU A 484 -5.16 -1.52 -14.16
C LEU A 484 -6.46 -1.14 -14.88
N LEU A 485 -6.71 -1.66 -16.09
CA LEU A 485 -7.96 -1.40 -16.80
C LEU A 485 -9.16 -2.03 -16.09
N HIS A 486 -8.99 -3.22 -15.49
CA HIS A 486 -9.99 -3.81 -14.60
C HIS A 486 -10.20 -2.96 -13.34
N PHE A 487 -9.11 -2.50 -12.71
CA PHE A 487 -9.19 -1.68 -11.52
C PHE A 487 -9.96 -0.37 -11.75
N ILE A 488 -9.66 0.34 -12.84
CA ILE A 488 -10.32 1.62 -13.18
C ILE A 488 -11.82 1.44 -13.43
N ARG A 489 -12.22 0.35 -14.10
CA ARG A 489 -13.61 0.13 -14.53
C ARG A 489 -14.50 -0.47 -13.45
N ASP A 490 -13.97 -1.49 -12.76
CA ASP A 490 -14.75 -2.36 -11.88
C ASP A 490 -14.15 -2.36 -10.47
N GLY A 491 -12.82 -2.49 -10.34
CA GLY A 491 -12.14 -2.65 -9.05
C GLY A 491 -12.31 -1.48 -8.06
N ILE A 492 -12.37 -0.23 -8.53
CA ILE A 492 -12.66 0.95 -7.66
C ILE A 492 -14.09 0.86 -7.09
N GLY A 493 -15.07 0.45 -7.91
CA GLY A 493 -16.46 0.29 -7.47
C GLY A 493 -16.67 -0.90 -6.54
N GLU A 494 -15.86 -1.95 -6.71
CA GLU A 494 -15.84 -3.15 -5.86
C GLU A 494 -15.00 -2.97 -4.58
N GLY A 495 -14.33 -1.83 -4.40
CA GLY A 495 -13.51 -1.55 -3.21
C GLY A 495 -12.21 -2.35 -3.13
N ARG A 496 -11.69 -2.83 -4.27
CA ARG A 496 -10.40 -3.55 -4.35
C ARG A 496 -9.23 -2.59 -4.06
N SER A 497 -8.15 -3.10 -3.47
CA SER A 497 -6.94 -2.30 -3.25
C SER A 497 -6.12 -2.23 -4.54
N PRO A 498 -5.63 -1.06 -4.98
CA PRO A 498 -4.66 -0.95 -6.07
C PRO A 498 -3.27 -1.49 -5.70
N ARG A 499 -3.01 -1.67 -4.39
CA ARG A 499 -1.81 -2.29 -3.81
C ARG A 499 -2.26 -3.16 -2.62
N PRO A 500 -2.61 -4.44 -2.86
CA PRO A 500 -3.15 -5.34 -1.85
C PRO A 500 -2.23 -5.64 -0.66
#